data_AF-A0A1C3KE69-F1
#
_entry.id   AF-A0A1C3KE69-F1
#
_cell.length_a   1.000
_cell.length_b   1.000
_cell.length_c   1.000
_cell.angle_alpha   90.00
_cell.angle_beta   90.00
_cell.angle_gamma   90.00
#
_symmetry.space_group_name_H-M   'P 1'
#
loop_
_entity.id
_entity.type
_entity.pdbx_description
1 polymer ?
#
loop_
_entity_poly.entity_id
_entity_poly.type
_entity_poly.pdbx_seq_one_letter_code
_entity_poly.pdbx_strand_id
1 'polypeptide(L)'
;DKRHGKGCVIYKGNENKIAETYEGDWFEGKIQGKGTYFFADGGVYEGDWVDGKMEGKGLYKYLNGNKYEGDWFNDMKNGYGVLTYVNGEMYEGYWKDDKVHGKGTLTYTKGDKYIGEWKFARKSGEGELIYASGDKFKGEWKNDKANGFGILLYSNGNKYEGEWVDDQRHGFGTFTCKEDGSIYSGNYAFNRREGQGTLIFLDGIIIEGLWNSGVLTKVTKFQLAPSSPWNDPDL
;
A
#
# COMPACT_ATOMS: atom_id res chain seq x y z
N ASP A 1 31.89 -39.99 -10.16
CA ASP A 1 30.46 -40.13 -10.45
C ASP A 1 29.75 -38.87 -9.97
N LYS A 2 29.11 -38.13 -10.87
CA LYS A 2 28.31 -36.94 -10.50
C LYS A 2 26.88 -37.40 -10.27
N ARG A 3 26.26 -36.95 -9.18
CA ARG A 3 24.88 -37.34 -8.85
C ARG A 3 23.90 -36.92 -9.96
N HIS A 4 22.97 -37.81 -10.33
CA HIS A 4 21.98 -37.59 -11.37
C HIS A 4 20.66 -38.29 -10.99
N GLY A 5 19.51 -37.70 -11.36
CA GLY A 5 18.19 -38.22 -11.00
C GLY A 5 17.77 -37.84 -9.58
N LYS A 6 16.89 -38.62 -8.95
CA LYS A 6 16.40 -38.31 -7.60
C LYS A 6 17.41 -38.70 -6.51
N GLY A 7 17.57 -37.84 -5.51
CA GLY A 7 18.47 -38.13 -4.39
C GLY A 7 18.22 -37.28 -3.15
N CYS A 8 18.69 -37.79 -2.02
CA CYS A 8 18.69 -37.11 -0.72
C CYS A 8 20.14 -36.75 -0.31
N VAL A 9 20.37 -35.53 0.17
CA VAL A 9 21.61 -35.14 0.86
C VAL A 9 21.26 -34.68 2.25
N ILE A 10 22.04 -35.13 3.24
CA ILE A 10 22.00 -34.64 4.60
C ILE A 10 23.33 -33.94 4.87
N TYR A 11 23.28 -32.64 5.12
CA TYR A 11 24.41 -31.85 5.58
C TYR A 11 24.44 -31.89 7.11
N LYS A 12 25.50 -32.48 7.67
CA LYS A 12 25.69 -32.56 9.12
C LYS A 12 26.44 -31.33 9.62
N GLY A 13 25.91 -30.69 10.65
CA GLY A 13 26.58 -29.63 11.41
C GLY A 13 27.53 -30.20 12.47
N ASN A 14 27.98 -29.32 13.37
CA ASN A 14 28.83 -29.73 14.50
C ASN A 14 28.11 -30.78 15.38
N GLU A 15 28.88 -31.69 15.98
CA GLU A 15 28.39 -32.78 16.85
C GLU A 15 27.41 -33.76 16.18
N ASN A 16 27.50 -33.99 14.86
CA ASN A 16 26.65 -34.92 14.11
C ASN A 16 25.14 -34.57 14.10
N LYS A 17 24.75 -33.35 14.51
CA LYS A 17 23.37 -32.87 14.31
C LYS A 17 23.14 -32.60 12.82
N ILE A 18 21.98 -33.01 12.30
CA ILE A 18 21.57 -32.63 10.94
C ILE A 18 21.39 -31.12 10.93
N ALA A 19 22.12 -30.44 10.05
CA ALA A 19 21.99 -29.01 9.84
C ALA A 19 20.99 -28.73 8.72
N GLU A 20 21.13 -29.41 7.58
CA GLU A 20 20.30 -29.15 6.39
C GLU A 20 20.05 -30.45 5.64
N THR A 21 18.91 -30.55 4.94
CA THR A 21 18.58 -31.71 4.11
C THR A 21 18.02 -31.24 2.77
N TYR A 22 18.43 -31.88 1.69
CA TYR A 22 17.80 -31.70 0.38
C TYR A 22 17.26 -33.04 -0.13
N GLU A 23 16.04 -33.03 -0.64
CA GLU A 23 15.39 -34.17 -1.30
C GLU A 23 14.81 -33.72 -2.64
N GLY A 24 15.32 -34.25 -3.74
CA GLY A 24 14.82 -33.85 -5.06
C GLY A 24 15.69 -34.30 -6.22
N ASP A 25 15.49 -33.63 -7.34
CA ASP A 25 16.14 -33.90 -8.61
C ASP A 25 17.58 -33.34 -8.66
N TRP A 26 18.48 -34.11 -9.29
CA TRP A 26 19.89 -33.78 -9.48
C TRP A 26 20.28 -33.89 -10.94
N PHE A 27 21.11 -32.96 -11.39
CA PHE A 27 21.74 -33.00 -12.70
C PHE A 27 23.21 -32.61 -12.58
N GLU A 28 24.11 -33.47 -13.05
CA GLU A 28 25.56 -33.27 -12.99
C GLU A 28 26.11 -32.85 -11.60
N GLY A 29 25.58 -33.45 -10.54
CA GLY A 29 26.04 -33.17 -9.18
C GLY A 29 25.53 -31.85 -8.60
N LYS A 30 24.59 -31.18 -9.28
CA LYS A 30 23.88 -30.01 -8.77
C LYS A 30 22.40 -30.32 -8.55
N ILE A 31 21.81 -29.60 -7.61
CA ILE A 31 20.36 -29.57 -7.39
C ILE A 31 19.71 -28.89 -8.60
N GLN A 32 18.77 -29.56 -9.27
CA GLN A 32 18.18 -29.12 -10.54
C GLN A 32 16.81 -29.77 -10.72
N GLY A 33 15.78 -29.04 -11.16
CA GLY A 33 14.43 -29.58 -11.34
C GLY A 33 13.57 -29.29 -10.11
N LYS A 34 12.86 -30.27 -9.57
CA LYS A 34 12.02 -30.07 -8.38
C LYS A 34 12.63 -30.69 -7.13
N GLY A 35 12.46 -30.03 -5.99
CA GLY A 35 12.90 -30.58 -4.72
C GLY A 35 12.55 -29.74 -3.51
N THR A 36 12.77 -30.35 -2.36
CA THR A 36 12.54 -29.77 -1.04
C THR A 36 13.86 -29.61 -0.32
N TYR A 37 14.11 -28.42 0.23
CA TYR A 37 15.28 -28.09 1.03
C TYR A 37 14.85 -27.67 2.44
N PHE A 38 15.42 -28.30 3.45
CA PHE A 38 15.26 -27.99 4.87
C PHE A 38 16.52 -27.24 5.32
N PHE A 39 16.36 -25.95 5.63
CA PHE A 39 17.45 -25.05 6.02
C PHE A 39 17.78 -25.15 7.51
N ALA A 40 19.00 -24.77 7.87
CA ALA A 40 19.48 -24.83 9.25
C ALA A 40 18.75 -23.84 10.18
N ASP A 41 18.19 -22.76 9.62
CA ASP A 41 17.35 -21.81 10.32
C ASP A 41 15.91 -22.31 10.54
N GLY A 42 15.59 -23.54 10.10
CA GLY A 42 14.27 -24.16 10.18
C GLY A 42 13.32 -23.77 9.05
N GLY A 43 13.76 -22.97 8.08
CA GLY A 43 13.02 -22.72 6.85
C GLY A 43 12.89 -23.97 5.98
N VAL A 44 11.84 -24.03 5.18
CA VAL A 44 11.65 -25.11 4.19
C VAL A 44 11.23 -24.51 2.86
N TYR A 45 12.01 -24.78 1.81
CA TYR A 45 11.63 -24.46 0.43
C TYR A 45 11.22 -25.72 -0.30
N GLU A 46 10.11 -25.66 -1.02
CA GLU A 46 9.63 -26.69 -1.94
C GLU A 46 9.35 -26.02 -3.28
N GLY A 47 10.07 -26.40 -4.32
CA GLY A 47 9.90 -25.72 -5.61
C GLY A 47 10.91 -26.12 -6.67
N ASP A 48 10.99 -25.26 -7.67
CA ASP A 48 11.89 -25.36 -8.80
C ASP A 48 13.31 -24.91 -8.41
N TRP A 49 14.30 -25.59 -9.00
CA TRP A 49 15.72 -25.40 -8.77
C TRP A 49 16.48 -25.36 -10.09
N VAL A 50 17.43 -24.43 -10.20
CA VAL A 50 18.36 -24.31 -11.33
C VAL A 50 19.77 -24.09 -10.80
N ASP A 51 20.70 -24.96 -11.18
CA ASP A 51 22.12 -24.87 -10.80
C ASP A 51 22.36 -24.70 -9.29
N GLY A 52 21.53 -25.32 -8.45
CA GLY A 52 21.62 -25.24 -7.00
C GLY A 52 20.93 -24.05 -6.36
N LYS A 53 20.20 -23.23 -7.13
CA LYS A 53 19.49 -22.05 -6.65
C LYS A 53 17.98 -22.21 -6.77
N MET A 54 17.24 -21.56 -5.87
CA MET A 54 15.79 -21.41 -5.98
C MET A 54 15.50 -20.51 -7.18
N GLU A 55 14.86 -21.07 -8.20
CA GLU A 55 14.54 -20.38 -9.45
C GLU A 55 13.33 -21.04 -10.12
N GLY A 56 12.36 -20.23 -10.57
CA GLY A 56 11.06 -20.71 -11.05
C GLY A 56 9.98 -20.54 -9.99
N LYS A 57 9.06 -21.50 -9.85
CA LYS A 57 7.99 -21.43 -8.85
C LYS A 57 8.35 -22.21 -7.59
N GLY A 58 8.04 -21.64 -6.42
CA GLY A 58 8.29 -22.31 -5.15
C GLY A 58 7.55 -21.75 -3.96
N LEU A 59 7.41 -22.59 -2.95
CA LEU A 59 6.82 -22.31 -1.64
C LEU A 59 7.92 -22.33 -0.58
N TYR A 60 8.14 -21.20 0.09
CA TYR A 60 9.03 -21.10 1.25
C TYR A 60 8.23 -20.92 2.53
N LYS A 61 8.35 -21.86 3.45
CA LYS A 61 7.77 -21.80 4.81
C LYS A 61 8.88 -21.35 5.76
N TYR A 62 8.72 -20.18 6.36
CA TYR A 62 9.68 -19.62 7.32
C TYR A 62 9.47 -20.26 8.69
N LEU A 63 10.54 -20.34 9.51
CA LEU A 63 10.46 -20.84 10.88
C LEU A 63 9.44 -20.07 11.74
N ASN A 64 9.31 -18.76 11.50
CA ASN A 64 8.37 -17.91 12.23
C ASN A 64 6.89 -18.17 11.85
N GLY A 65 6.61 -19.02 10.84
CA GLY A 65 5.27 -19.35 10.38
C GLY A 65 4.80 -18.56 9.15
N ASN A 66 5.54 -17.54 8.70
CA ASN A 66 5.26 -16.87 7.43
C ASN A 66 5.41 -17.86 6.26
N LYS A 67 4.72 -17.58 5.15
CA LYS A 67 4.79 -18.40 3.94
C LYS A 67 4.85 -17.52 2.70
N TYR A 68 5.84 -17.76 1.84
CA TYR A 68 5.90 -17.15 0.52
C TYR A 68 5.64 -18.21 -0.55
N GLU A 69 4.72 -17.94 -1.46
CA GLU A 69 4.46 -18.75 -2.65
C GLU A 69 4.55 -17.87 -3.89
N GLY A 70 5.45 -18.16 -4.81
CA GLY A 70 5.64 -17.29 -5.96
C GLY A 70 6.84 -17.61 -6.82
N ASP A 71 7.22 -16.61 -7.61
CA ASP A 71 8.38 -16.62 -8.50
C ASP A 71 9.68 -16.34 -7.74
N TRP A 72 10.69 -17.15 -8.05
CA TRP A 72 12.04 -17.07 -7.52
C TRP A 72 13.03 -16.90 -8.66
N PHE A 73 14.10 -16.15 -8.40
CA PHE A 73 15.22 -16.02 -9.31
C PHE A 73 16.50 -15.79 -8.50
N ASN A 74 17.51 -16.64 -8.71
CA ASN A 74 18.78 -16.58 -7.98
C ASN A 74 18.60 -16.47 -6.46
N ASP A 75 17.83 -17.39 -5.86
CA ASP A 75 17.59 -17.47 -4.41
C ASP A 75 16.76 -16.32 -3.81
N MET A 76 16.25 -15.40 -4.65
CA MET A 76 15.46 -14.25 -4.22
C MET A 76 14.05 -14.30 -4.78
N LYS A 77 13.09 -13.76 -4.03
CA LYS A 77 11.73 -13.50 -4.51
C LYS A 77 11.79 -12.48 -5.65
N ASN A 78 11.36 -12.88 -6.84
CA ASN A 78 11.47 -12.06 -8.05
C ASN A 78 10.39 -12.45 -9.06
N GLY A 79 9.51 -11.52 -9.41
CA GLY A 79 8.28 -11.82 -10.17
C GLY A 79 7.04 -11.77 -9.28
N TYR A 80 6.00 -12.53 -9.60
CA TYR A 80 4.74 -12.50 -8.84
C TYR A 80 4.77 -13.47 -7.66
N GLY A 81 4.27 -13.05 -6.50
CA GLY A 81 4.14 -13.95 -5.36
C GLY A 81 3.26 -13.42 -4.24
N VAL A 82 2.84 -14.36 -3.39
CA VAL A 82 2.00 -14.13 -2.22
C VAL A 82 2.81 -14.41 -0.97
N LEU A 83 2.91 -13.43 -0.08
CA LEU A 83 3.48 -13.59 1.26
C LEU A 83 2.35 -13.49 2.29
N THR A 84 2.07 -14.60 2.95
CA THR A 84 1.12 -14.69 4.07
C THR A 84 1.89 -14.63 5.37
N TYR A 85 1.56 -13.66 6.22
CA TYR A 85 2.17 -13.47 7.52
C TYR A 85 1.39 -14.20 8.61
N VAL A 86 2.09 -14.64 9.66
CA VAL A 86 1.48 -15.29 10.85
C VAL A 86 0.43 -14.39 11.52
N ASN A 87 0.64 -13.08 11.50
CA ASN A 87 -0.28 -12.11 12.10
C ASN A 87 -1.62 -12.00 11.34
N GLY A 88 -1.74 -12.60 10.15
CA GLY A 88 -2.92 -12.56 9.28
C GLY A 88 -2.82 -11.52 8.16
N GLU A 89 -1.74 -10.74 8.09
CA GLU A 89 -1.49 -9.87 6.93
C GLU A 89 -1.13 -10.71 5.71
N MET A 90 -1.44 -10.18 4.53
CA MET A 90 -1.14 -10.85 3.27
C MET A 90 -0.73 -9.82 2.23
N TYR A 91 0.45 -10.01 1.64
CA TYR A 91 0.86 -9.30 0.45
C TYR A 91 0.69 -10.21 -0.77
N GLU A 92 0.06 -9.70 -1.81
CA GLU A 92 -0.07 -10.36 -3.11
C GLU A 92 0.35 -9.37 -4.21
N GLY A 93 1.41 -9.68 -4.94
CA GLY A 93 1.90 -8.79 -5.98
C GLY A 93 3.30 -9.09 -6.46
N TYR A 94 3.94 -8.09 -7.05
CA TYR A 94 5.26 -8.22 -7.64
C TYR A 94 6.39 -8.00 -6.63
N TRP A 95 7.48 -8.73 -6.86
CA TRP A 95 8.69 -8.76 -6.08
C TRP A 95 9.90 -8.54 -6.98
N LYS A 96 10.93 -7.91 -6.42
CA LYS A 96 12.23 -7.75 -7.05
C LYS A 96 13.30 -7.77 -5.98
N ASP A 97 14.26 -8.69 -6.11
CA ASP A 97 15.41 -8.82 -5.22
C ASP A 97 14.99 -8.86 -3.74
N ASP A 98 14.07 -9.78 -3.42
CA ASP A 98 13.45 -10.00 -2.10
C ASP A 98 12.57 -8.88 -1.55
N LYS A 99 12.36 -7.80 -2.33
CA LYS A 99 11.55 -6.66 -1.92
C LYS A 99 10.27 -6.59 -2.74
N VAL A 100 9.18 -6.27 -2.06
CA VAL A 100 7.91 -5.85 -2.69
C VAL A 100 8.20 -4.68 -3.66
N HIS A 101 7.80 -4.83 -4.92
CA HIS A 101 8.13 -3.88 -5.99
C HIS A 101 7.15 -3.99 -7.15
N GLY A 102 6.73 -2.87 -7.75
CA GLY A 102 5.73 -2.86 -8.81
C GLY A 102 4.31 -2.90 -8.24
N LYS A 103 3.36 -3.51 -8.95
CA LYS A 103 1.95 -3.53 -8.51
C LYS A 103 1.73 -4.59 -7.45
N GLY A 104 0.92 -4.29 -6.43
CA GLY A 104 0.54 -5.27 -5.44
C GLY A 104 -0.52 -4.80 -4.47
N THR A 105 -1.09 -5.77 -3.78
CA THR A 105 -2.13 -5.60 -2.77
C THR A 105 -1.59 -6.04 -1.42
N LEU A 106 -1.67 -5.18 -0.40
CA LEU A 106 -1.44 -5.53 0.99
C LEU A 106 -2.77 -5.49 1.74
N THR A 107 -3.19 -6.63 2.28
CA THR A 107 -4.33 -6.74 3.19
C THR A 107 -3.80 -6.79 4.62
N TYR A 108 -4.24 -5.84 5.44
CA TYR A 108 -3.84 -5.72 6.84
C TYR A 108 -4.75 -6.55 7.75
N THR A 109 -4.26 -6.91 8.93
CA THR A 109 -5.00 -7.71 9.93
C THR A 109 -6.37 -7.14 10.31
N LYS A 110 -6.50 -5.81 10.32
CA LYS A 110 -7.72 -5.10 10.72
C LYS A 110 -8.73 -4.89 9.58
N GLY A 111 -8.44 -5.39 8.37
CA GLY A 111 -9.31 -5.28 7.21
C GLY A 111 -8.97 -4.14 6.24
N ASP A 112 -8.08 -3.23 6.63
CA ASP A 112 -7.54 -2.23 5.71
C ASP A 112 -6.85 -2.92 4.52
N LYS A 113 -6.93 -2.32 3.33
CA LYS A 113 -6.34 -2.87 2.11
C LYS A 113 -5.71 -1.76 1.28
N TYR A 114 -4.42 -1.89 1.00
CA TYR A 114 -3.73 -1.06 0.02
C TYR A 114 -3.64 -1.81 -1.32
N ILE A 115 -4.00 -1.15 -2.41
CA ILE A 115 -3.87 -1.64 -3.78
C ILE A 115 -3.14 -0.56 -4.59
N GLY A 116 -1.93 -0.84 -5.05
CA GLY A 116 -1.18 0.20 -5.77
C GLY A 116 0.24 -0.18 -6.13
N GLU A 117 1.01 0.86 -6.41
CA GLU A 117 2.41 0.76 -6.76
C GLU A 117 3.33 0.74 -5.54
N TRP A 118 4.38 -0.08 -5.64
CA TRP A 118 5.37 -0.30 -4.61
C TRP A 118 6.77 -0.09 -5.16
N LYS A 119 7.65 0.47 -4.33
CA LYS A 119 9.06 0.62 -4.65
C LYS A 119 9.90 0.31 -3.41
N PHE A 120 10.71 -0.74 -3.51
CA PHE A 120 11.61 -1.19 -2.44
C PHE A 120 10.88 -1.35 -1.08
N ALA A 121 9.78 -2.10 -1.10
CA ALA A 121 8.92 -2.38 0.05
C ALA A 121 8.20 -1.18 0.66
N ARG A 122 8.09 -0.05 -0.07
CA ARG A 122 7.30 1.11 0.32
C ARG A 122 6.21 1.42 -0.71
N LYS A 123 5.05 1.89 -0.26
CA LYS A 123 4.02 2.47 -1.15
C LYS A 123 4.62 3.67 -1.87
N SER A 124 4.53 3.68 -3.19
CA SER A 124 5.15 4.70 -4.03
C SER A 124 4.49 4.72 -5.40
N GLY A 125 4.10 5.90 -5.89
CA GLY A 125 3.32 6.03 -7.12
C GLY A 125 1.83 6.06 -6.81
N GLU A 126 1.00 5.64 -7.76
CA GLU A 126 -0.46 5.64 -7.59
C GLU A 126 -0.94 4.47 -6.73
N GLY A 127 -1.92 4.73 -5.85
CA GLY A 127 -2.52 3.67 -5.04
C GLY A 127 -3.81 4.07 -4.34
N GLU A 128 -4.60 3.05 -4.00
CA GLU A 128 -5.84 3.15 -3.25
C GLU A 128 -5.70 2.43 -1.90
N LEU A 129 -5.99 3.13 -0.80
CA LEU A 129 -6.10 2.56 0.54
C LEU A 129 -7.57 2.56 0.95
N ILE A 130 -8.13 1.37 1.08
CA ILE A 130 -9.50 1.11 1.53
C ILE A 130 -9.42 0.77 3.01
N TYR A 131 -9.99 1.61 3.85
CA TYR A 131 -9.99 1.41 5.29
C TYR A 131 -11.18 0.53 5.72
N ALA A 132 -11.00 -0.25 6.77
CA ALA A 132 -12.06 -1.03 7.39
C ALA A 132 -13.20 -0.14 7.98
N SER A 133 -12.91 1.14 8.26
CA SER A 133 -13.92 2.14 8.62
C SER A 133 -14.93 2.44 7.50
N GLY A 134 -14.60 2.07 6.25
CA GLY A 134 -15.32 2.45 5.04
C GLY A 134 -14.77 3.68 4.34
N ASP A 135 -13.81 4.39 4.95
CA ASP A 135 -13.09 5.48 4.28
C ASP A 135 -12.22 4.92 3.15
N LYS A 136 -11.96 5.73 2.12
CA LYS A 136 -11.14 5.34 0.97
C LYS A 136 -10.27 6.50 0.53
N PHE A 137 -8.96 6.31 0.50
CA PHE A 137 -8.02 7.23 -0.12
C PHE A 137 -7.55 6.68 -1.45
N LYS A 138 -7.53 7.49 -2.51
CA LYS A 138 -6.91 7.17 -3.79
C LYS A 138 -6.08 8.36 -4.26
N GLY A 139 -4.81 8.13 -4.57
CA GLY A 139 -3.93 9.17 -5.09
C GLY A 139 -2.47 8.78 -5.06
N GLU A 140 -1.62 9.79 -5.04
CA GLU A 140 -0.17 9.66 -5.08
C GLU A 140 0.42 9.31 -3.70
N TRP A 141 1.38 8.39 -3.72
CA TRP A 141 2.12 7.91 -2.56
C TRP A 141 3.62 8.12 -2.76
N LYS A 142 4.31 8.45 -1.67
CA LYS A 142 5.77 8.54 -1.60
C LYS A 142 6.24 8.08 -0.24
N ASN A 143 7.13 7.08 -0.21
CA ASN A 143 7.71 6.54 1.02
C ASN A 143 6.64 6.19 2.08
N ASP A 144 5.66 5.38 1.69
CA ASP A 144 4.56 4.89 2.55
C ASP A 144 3.49 5.91 2.94
N LYS A 145 3.61 7.16 2.48
CA LYS A 145 2.70 8.26 2.83
C LYS A 145 2.02 8.88 1.62
N ALA A 146 0.78 9.35 1.78
CA ALA A 146 0.10 10.18 0.79
C ALA A 146 0.89 11.48 0.57
N ASN A 147 1.28 11.72 -0.69
CA ASN A 147 2.14 12.82 -1.09
C ASN A 147 1.89 13.11 -2.58
N GLY A 148 1.41 14.31 -2.90
CA GLY A 148 0.91 14.67 -4.23
C GLY A 148 -0.61 14.82 -4.25
N PHE A 149 -1.26 14.65 -5.39
CA PHE A 149 -2.71 14.77 -5.47
C PHE A 149 -3.42 13.50 -4.96
N GLY A 150 -4.57 13.67 -4.30
CA GLY A 150 -5.36 12.54 -3.85
C GLY A 150 -6.78 12.89 -3.41
N ILE A 151 -7.64 11.88 -3.48
CA ILE A 151 -9.05 11.93 -3.10
C ILE A 151 -9.27 11.06 -1.87
N LEU A 152 -9.80 11.64 -0.80
CA LEU A 152 -10.27 10.92 0.37
C LEU A 152 -11.80 10.99 0.41
N LEU A 153 -12.44 9.84 0.22
CA LEU A 153 -13.87 9.63 0.44
C LEU A 153 -14.06 9.10 1.85
N TYR A 154 -14.82 9.83 2.66
CA TYR A 154 -15.15 9.41 4.01
C TYR A 154 -16.41 8.53 3.98
N SER A 155 -16.49 7.60 4.92
CA SER A 155 -17.62 6.71 5.17
C SER A 155 -18.94 7.46 5.43
N ASN A 156 -18.87 8.66 6.02
CA ASN A 156 -20.02 9.55 6.22
C ASN A 156 -20.45 10.31 4.94
N GLY A 157 -19.79 10.05 3.81
CA GLY A 157 -20.07 10.66 2.51
C GLY A 157 -19.34 11.99 2.27
N ASN A 158 -18.61 12.53 3.25
CA ASN A 158 -17.74 13.68 3.00
C ASN A 158 -16.65 13.32 1.98
N LYS A 159 -16.14 14.32 1.29
CA LYS A 159 -15.07 14.15 0.30
C LYS A 159 -14.03 15.24 0.46
N TYR A 160 -12.76 14.87 0.40
CA TYR A 160 -11.65 15.78 0.14
C TYR A 160 -10.97 15.39 -1.18
N GLU A 161 -10.61 16.38 -1.98
CA GLU A 161 -9.87 16.23 -3.23
C GLU A 161 -8.87 17.37 -3.33
N GLY A 162 -7.58 17.07 -3.36
CA GLY A 162 -6.55 18.09 -3.35
C GLY A 162 -5.15 17.52 -3.09
N GLU A 163 -4.26 18.42 -2.73
CA GLU A 163 -2.86 18.11 -2.45
C GLU A 163 -2.66 17.51 -1.04
N TRP A 164 -1.65 16.63 -0.94
CA TRP A 164 -1.26 15.93 0.26
C TRP A 164 0.25 16.03 0.46
N VAL A 165 0.66 16.17 1.71
CA VAL A 165 2.06 16.09 2.14
C VAL A 165 2.12 15.26 3.41
N ASP A 166 2.88 14.16 3.36
CA ASP A 166 3.11 13.25 4.50
C ASP A 166 1.84 12.85 5.26
N ASP A 167 0.85 12.33 4.54
CA ASP A 167 -0.47 11.90 5.05
C ASP A 167 -1.38 13.04 5.55
N GLN A 168 -1.05 14.29 5.23
CA GLN A 168 -1.81 15.45 5.64
C GLN A 168 -2.33 16.23 4.44
N ARG A 169 -3.60 16.63 4.48
CA ARG A 169 -4.16 17.63 3.55
C ARG A 169 -3.30 18.88 3.64
N HIS A 170 -2.76 19.31 2.52
CA HIS A 170 -1.82 20.41 2.41
C HIS A 170 -1.98 21.07 1.05
N GLY A 171 -1.59 22.33 0.89
CA GLY A 171 -1.71 23.00 -0.41
C GLY A 171 -3.17 23.23 -0.80
N PHE A 172 -3.46 23.26 -2.10
CA PHE A 172 -4.83 23.57 -2.55
C PHE A 172 -5.72 22.32 -2.54
N GLY A 173 -6.96 22.45 -2.05
CA GLY A 173 -7.93 21.36 -2.08
C GLY A 173 -9.38 21.81 -1.92
N THR A 174 -10.27 20.90 -2.28
CA THR A 174 -11.72 21.06 -2.16
C THR A 174 -12.27 20.02 -1.19
N PHE A 175 -13.07 20.46 -0.23
CA PHE A 175 -13.80 19.61 0.69
C PHE A 175 -15.30 19.80 0.48
N THR A 176 -16.02 18.69 0.29
CA THR A 176 -17.48 18.66 0.20
C THR A 176 -18.04 17.99 1.45
N CYS A 177 -18.89 18.72 2.17
CA CYS A 177 -19.63 18.21 3.31
C CYS A 177 -20.93 17.55 2.81
N LYS A 178 -21.14 16.29 3.16
CA LYS A 178 -22.35 15.56 2.74
C LYS A 178 -23.60 15.99 3.51
N GLU A 179 -23.44 16.40 4.76
CA GLU A 179 -24.54 16.70 5.68
C GLU A 179 -25.31 17.95 5.27
N ASP A 180 -24.60 19.04 4.95
CA ASP A 180 -25.19 20.33 4.58
C ASP A 180 -24.99 20.72 3.10
N GLY A 181 -24.27 19.90 2.33
CA GLY A 181 -23.95 20.15 0.93
C GLY A 181 -22.93 21.27 0.72
N SER A 182 -22.35 21.83 1.79
CA SER A 182 -21.38 22.92 1.68
C SER A 182 -20.07 22.45 1.06
N ILE A 183 -19.43 23.35 0.31
CA ILE A 183 -18.16 23.12 -0.37
C ILE A 183 -17.17 24.18 0.07
N TYR A 184 -16.03 23.75 0.62
CA TYR A 184 -14.88 24.62 0.80
C TYR A 184 -13.86 24.35 -0.30
N SER A 185 -13.34 25.39 -0.94
CA SER A 185 -12.22 25.31 -1.88
C SER A 185 -11.16 26.35 -1.48
N GLY A 186 -9.94 25.91 -1.20
CA GLY A 186 -8.91 26.81 -0.69
C GLY A 186 -7.67 26.08 -0.20
N ASN A 187 -6.80 26.80 0.48
CA ASN A 187 -5.54 26.23 0.96
C ASN A 187 -5.73 25.44 2.27
N TYR A 188 -4.88 24.43 2.43
CA TYR A 188 -4.76 23.61 3.62
C TYR A 188 -3.31 23.61 4.10
N ALA A 189 -3.13 23.55 5.41
CA ALA A 189 -1.86 23.26 6.06
C ALA A 189 -2.12 22.34 7.25
N PHE A 190 -1.32 21.29 7.39
CA PHE A 190 -1.39 20.33 8.50
C PHE A 190 -2.82 19.83 8.79
N ASN A 191 -3.51 19.34 7.75
CA ASN A 191 -4.90 18.87 7.81
C ASN A 191 -5.96 19.93 8.09
N ARG A 192 -5.64 21.22 8.13
CA ARG A 192 -6.58 22.30 8.46
C ARG A 192 -6.67 23.30 7.32
N ARG A 193 -7.82 23.95 7.16
CA ARG A 193 -7.99 25.09 6.24
C ARG A 193 -7.08 26.22 6.70
N GLU A 194 -6.36 26.83 5.77
CA GLU A 194 -5.34 27.84 6.03
C GLU A 194 -5.34 28.88 4.91
N GLY A 195 -5.00 30.14 5.20
CA GLY A 195 -4.91 31.18 4.19
C GLY A 195 -6.23 31.44 3.47
N GLN A 196 -6.16 31.77 2.17
CA GLN A 196 -7.33 32.14 1.38
C GLN A 196 -8.17 30.92 0.97
N GLY A 197 -9.49 31.09 0.98
CA GLY A 197 -10.44 30.11 0.47
C GLY A 197 -11.84 30.67 0.19
N THR A 198 -12.70 29.81 -0.32
CA THR A 198 -14.09 30.08 -0.66
C THR A 198 -14.96 28.98 -0.06
N LEU A 199 -16.00 29.35 0.69
CA LEU A 199 -17.03 28.47 1.22
C LEU A 199 -18.34 28.76 0.50
N ILE A 200 -18.91 27.75 -0.13
CA ILE A 200 -20.16 27.79 -0.88
C ILE A 200 -21.17 26.94 -0.12
N PHE A 201 -22.31 27.53 0.22
CA PHE A 201 -23.42 26.83 0.87
C PHE A 201 -24.42 26.33 -0.19
N LEU A 202 -25.21 25.32 0.19
CA LEU A 202 -26.18 24.69 -0.71
C LEU A 202 -27.25 25.65 -1.23
N ASP A 203 -27.60 26.67 -0.43
CA ASP A 203 -28.54 27.72 -0.80
C ASP A 203 -27.95 28.75 -1.79
N GLY A 204 -26.65 28.66 -2.10
CA GLY A 204 -25.94 29.55 -3.01
C GLY A 204 -25.26 30.75 -2.32
N ILE A 205 -25.27 30.83 -0.99
CA ILE A 205 -24.44 31.82 -0.27
C ILE A 205 -22.97 31.49 -0.50
N ILE A 206 -22.15 32.53 -0.75
CA ILE A 206 -20.71 32.41 -0.93
C ILE A 206 -19.98 33.30 0.06
N ILE A 207 -19.01 32.72 0.76
CA ILE A 207 -18.08 33.42 1.66
C ILE A 207 -16.66 33.22 1.16
N GLU A 208 -15.98 34.29 0.77
CA GLU A 208 -14.53 34.29 0.55
C GLU A 208 -13.85 34.90 1.79
N GLY A 209 -12.72 34.33 2.20
CA GLY A 209 -12.05 34.80 3.42
C GLY A 209 -10.64 34.27 3.66
N LEU A 210 -10.14 34.54 4.86
CA LEU A 210 -8.88 34.04 5.38
C LEU A 210 -9.12 33.10 6.57
N TRP A 211 -8.58 31.88 6.47
CA TRP A 211 -8.59 30.88 7.52
C TRP A 211 -7.23 30.83 8.22
N ASN A 212 -7.25 30.57 9.53
CA ASN A 212 -6.07 30.23 10.31
C ASN A 212 -6.41 28.99 11.13
N SER A 213 -5.66 27.90 10.92
CA SER A 213 -5.81 26.65 11.68
C SER A 213 -7.24 26.10 11.68
N GLY A 214 -7.93 26.20 10.55
CA GLY A 214 -9.28 25.69 10.35
C GLY A 214 -10.40 26.68 10.69
N VAL A 215 -10.09 27.83 11.28
CA VAL A 215 -11.05 28.85 11.70
C VAL A 215 -11.06 30.01 10.71
N LEU A 216 -12.25 30.45 10.27
CA LEU A 216 -12.42 31.65 9.46
C LEU A 216 -12.15 32.88 10.34
N THR A 217 -11.07 33.60 10.07
CA THR A 217 -10.63 34.77 10.85
C THR A 217 -11.03 36.10 10.23
N LYS A 218 -11.21 36.14 8.90
CA LYS A 218 -11.59 37.35 8.17
C LYS A 218 -12.44 36.99 6.97
N VAL A 219 -13.59 37.65 6.81
CA VAL A 219 -14.38 37.60 5.57
C VAL A 219 -13.89 38.71 4.65
N THR A 220 -13.54 38.37 3.41
CA THR A 220 -13.12 39.33 2.38
C THR A 220 -14.24 39.63 1.39
N LYS A 221 -15.16 38.69 1.19
CA LYS A 221 -16.34 38.88 0.37
C LYS A 221 -17.47 38.01 0.88
N PHE A 222 -18.67 38.56 0.88
CA PHE A 222 -19.91 37.86 1.16
C PHE A 222 -20.86 38.10 0.00
N GLN A 223 -21.45 37.04 -0.54
CA GLN A 223 -22.44 37.11 -1.61
C GLN A 223 -23.67 36.33 -1.18
N LEU A 224 -24.83 36.99 -1.26
CA LEU A 224 -26.12 36.37 -1.00
C LEU A 224 -26.42 35.29 -2.04
N ALA A 225 -27.26 34.33 -1.65
CA ALA A 225 -27.88 33.39 -2.58
C ALA A 225 -28.56 34.13 -3.74
N PRO A 226 -28.50 33.64 -5.00
CA PRO A 226 -29.19 34.27 -6.12
C PRO A 226 -30.70 34.45 -5.90
N SER A 227 -31.33 33.54 -5.17
CA SER A 227 -32.75 33.56 -4.82
C SER A 227 -33.08 34.41 -3.59
N SER A 228 -32.09 35.09 -2.98
CA SER A 228 -32.33 35.90 -1.79
C SER A 228 -33.25 37.07 -2.12
N PRO A 229 -34.31 37.32 -1.31
CA PRO A 229 -35.16 38.49 -1.51
C PRO A 229 -34.32 39.77 -1.47
N TRP A 230 -33.33 39.87 -0.58
CA TRP A 230 -32.46 41.04 -0.42
C TRP A 230 -31.59 41.42 -1.64
N ASN A 231 -31.66 40.67 -2.74
CA ASN A 231 -31.10 41.08 -4.03
C ASN A 231 -32.05 42.01 -4.83
N ASP A 232 -33.33 42.07 -4.46
CA ASP A 232 -34.33 42.95 -5.06
C ASP A 232 -34.11 44.39 -4.57
N PRO A 233 -33.79 45.35 -5.47
CA PRO A 233 -33.58 46.74 -5.09
C PRO A 233 -34.88 47.45 -4.66
N ASP A 234 -36.05 46.88 -4.96
CA ASP A 234 -37.36 47.50 -4.75
C ASP A 234 -38.12 46.92 -3.53
N LEU A 235 -37.45 46.13 -2.68
CA LEU A 235 -37.99 45.54 -1.45
C LEU A 235 -38.35 46.55 -0.34
#